data_AF-A0A7V3DY49-F1
#
_entry.id   AF-A0A7V3DY49-F1
#
_cell.length_a   1.000
_cell.length_b   1.000
_cell.length_c   1.000
_cell.angle_alpha   90.00
_cell.angle_beta   90.00
_cell.angle_gamma   90.00
#
_symmetry.space_group_name_H-M   'P 1'
#
loop_
_entity.id
_entity.type
_entity.pdbx_description
1 polymer ?
#
loop_
_entity_poly.entity_id
_entity_poly.type
_entity_poly.pdbx_seq_one_letter_code
_entity_poly.pdbx_strand_id
1 'polypeptide(L)'
;MYAGLYLASNAAGISSVAWPTGEQAMEEERTEKNAGLFWVDLPNDQGKSVRLFLPNYFNTFRETLRLNAAYSNLIANRGAVIELLGRHEEACQHFNEANEFQP
;
A
#
# COMPACT_ATOMS: atom_id res chain seq x y z
N MET A 1 -2.32 -4.84 -10.24
CA MET A 1 -1.89 -3.49 -9.83
C MET A 1 -2.44 -2.37 -10.72
N TYR A 2 -2.54 -2.56 -12.05
CA TYR A 2 -2.92 -1.49 -12.99
C TYR A 2 -4.37 -0.95 -12.87
N ALA A 3 -5.36 -1.77 -12.51
CA ALA A 3 -6.75 -1.32 -12.44
C ALA A 3 -7.03 -0.31 -11.30
N GLY A 4 -6.43 -0.52 -10.12
CA GLY A 4 -6.60 0.38 -8.98
C GLY A 4 -5.96 1.75 -9.21
N LEU A 5 -4.75 1.77 -9.80
CA LEU A 5 -4.08 3.01 -10.20
C LEU A 5 -4.85 3.76 -11.29
N TYR A 6 -5.43 3.04 -12.26
CA TYR A 6 -6.26 3.65 -13.31
C TYR A 6 -7.53 4.29 -12.75
N LEU A 7 -8.20 3.63 -11.80
CA LEU A 7 -9.38 4.20 -11.14
C LEU A 7 -9.03 5.43 -10.29
N ALA A 8 -7.88 5.42 -9.63
CA ALA A 8 -7.41 6.54 -8.81
C ALA A 8 -7.02 7.78 -9.65
N SER A 9 -6.52 7.59 -10.87
CA SER A 9 -6.10 8.69 -11.75
C SER A 9 -7.21 9.20 -12.67
N ASN A 10 -8.01 8.31 -13.24
CA ASN A 10 -8.92 8.68 -14.33
C ASN A 10 -10.25 9.32 -13.86
N ALA A 11 -10.62 9.19 -12.58
CA ALA A 11 -11.91 9.64 -12.08
C ALA A 11 -12.00 11.16 -11.77
N ALA A 12 -10.88 11.90 -11.72
CA ALA A 12 -10.86 13.28 -11.21
C ALA A 12 -9.97 14.26 -11.99
N GLY A 13 -9.61 13.95 -13.24
CA GLY A 13 -8.69 14.80 -14.01
C GLY A 13 -7.25 14.79 -13.47
N ILE A 14 -6.88 13.71 -12.78
CA ILE A 14 -5.53 13.52 -12.24
C ILE A 14 -4.65 12.93 -13.34
N SER A 15 -3.55 13.62 -13.60
CA SER A 15 -2.59 13.25 -14.63
C SER A 15 -1.62 12.16 -14.19
N SER A 16 -1.30 12.08 -12.90
CA SER A 16 -0.44 11.04 -12.34
C SER A 16 -0.63 10.89 -10.83
N VAL A 17 -0.08 9.80 -10.30
CA VAL A 17 -0.09 9.50 -8.86
C VAL A 17 1.35 9.52 -8.36
N ALA A 18 1.55 10.03 -7.14
CA ALA A 18 2.81 10.06 -6.42
C ALA A 18 2.67 9.36 -5.06
N TRP A 19 3.79 8.87 -4.55
CA TRP A 19 3.90 8.12 -3.31
C TRP A 19 4.82 8.84 -2.33
N PRO A 20 4.60 8.71 -1.00
CA PRO A 20 5.45 9.36 -0.02
C PRO A 20 6.80 8.65 0.09
N THR A 21 7.85 9.41 0.41
CA THR A 21 9.15 8.84 0.75
C THR A 21 9.15 8.28 2.17
N GLY A 22 10.16 7.47 2.52
CA GLY A 22 10.32 6.99 3.90
C GLY A 22 10.49 8.12 4.91
N GLU A 23 11.19 9.20 4.53
CA GLU A 23 11.34 10.39 5.38
C GLU A 23 10.00 11.09 5.62
N GLN A 24 9.17 11.22 4.57
CA GLN A 24 7.82 11.78 4.72
C GLN A 24 6.92 10.91 5.61
N ALA A 25 7.08 9.58 5.54
CA ALA A 25 6.36 8.67 6.42
C ALA A 25 6.75 8.84 7.89
N MET A 26 8.06 8.91 8.18
CA MET A 26 8.56 9.13 9.54
C MET A 26 8.13 10.48 10.11
N GLU A 27 8.17 11.53 9.29
CA GLU A 27 7.75 12.86 9.75
C GLU A 27 6.24 12.94 10.00
N GLU A 28 5.43 12.27 9.17
CA GLU A 28 3.99 12.17 9.40
C GLU A 28 3.69 11.38 10.68
N GLU A 29 4.38 10.26 10.94
CA GLU A 29 4.22 9.50 12.19
C GLU A 29 4.60 10.33 13.43
N ARG A 30 5.61 11.20 13.31
CA ARG A 30 6.08 12.06 14.41
C ARG A 30 5.16 13.25 14.66
N THR A 31 4.55 13.81 13.62
CA THR A 31 3.84 15.10 13.70
C THR A 31 2.33 15.00 13.55
N GLU A 32 1.84 13.90 12.96
CA GLU A 32 0.44 13.68 12.58
C GLU A 32 -0.18 14.87 11.83
N LYS A 33 0.64 15.62 11.08
CA LYS A 33 0.24 16.88 10.45
C LYS A 33 -0.96 16.70 9.52
N ASN A 34 -1.04 15.57 8.85
CA ASN A 34 -2.10 15.24 7.90
C ASN A 34 -3.08 14.22 8.48
N ALA A 35 -3.27 14.20 9.82
CA ALA A 35 -4.22 13.32 10.48
C ALA A 35 -5.59 13.37 9.78
N GLY A 36 -6.08 12.19 9.36
CA GLY A 36 -7.37 12.04 8.66
C GLY A 36 -7.34 12.28 7.15
N LEU A 37 -6.23 12.76 6.58
CA LEU A 37 -6.05 12.86 5.13
C LEU A 37 -5.30 11.65 4.59
N PHE A 38 -5.80 11.09 3.50
CA PHE A 38 -5.18 9.95 2.82
C PHE A 38 -4.39 10.36 1.57
N TRP A 39 -4.75 11.47 0.95
CA TRP A 39 -4.04 12.02 -0.20
C TRP A 39 -4.29 13.52 -0.32
N VAL A 40 -3.45 14.18 -1.10
CA VAL A 40 -3.63 15.57 -1.53
C VAL A 40 -3.40 15.67 -3.03
N ASP A 41 -4.15 16.56 -3.68
CA ASP A 41 -4.00 16.82 -5.11
C ASP A 41 -3.18 18.10 -5.30
N LEU A 42 -2.03 17.97 -5.95
CA LEU A 42 -1.05 19.04 -6.17
C LEU A 42 -0.98 19.41 -7.66
N PRO A 43 -0.84 20.70 -8.03
CA PRO A 43 -0.59 21.07 -9.41
C PRO A 43 0.82 20.68 -9.84
N ASN A 44 0.95 20.16 -11.06
CA ASN A 44 2.20 19.96 -11.77
C ASN A 44 2.55 21.23 -12.59
N ASP A 45 3.80 21.34 -13.03
CA ASP A 45 4.36 22.41 -13.87
C ASP A 45 3.54 22.66 -15.16
N GLN A 46 2.78 21.67 -15.61
CA GLN A 46 1.88 21.75 -16.77
C GLN A 46 0.44 22.19 -16.43
N GLY A 47 0.16 22.61 -15.18
CA GLY A 47 -1.18 22.98 -14.71
C GLY A 47 -2.14 21.80 -14.51
N LYS A 48 -1.63 20.56 -14.54
CA LYS A 48 -2.42 19.32 -14.31
C LYS A 48 -2.30 18.87 -12.86
N SER A 49 -3.31 18.20 -12.33
CA SER A 49 -3.28 17.70 -10.95
C SER A 49 -2.53 16.37 -10.85
N VAL A 50 -1.77 16.19 -9.78
CA VAL A 50 -1.08 14.97 -9.36
C VAL A 50 -1.56 14.60 -7.98
N ARG A 51 -1.98 13.36 -7.79
CA ARG A 51 -2.42 12.89 -6.47
C ARG A 51 -1.25 12.31 -5.71
N LEU A 52 -0.87 12.95 -4.62
CA LEU A 52 0.11 12.44 -3.66
C LEU A 52 -0.62 11.67 -2.56
N PHE A 53 -0.43 10.36 -2.50
CA PHE A 53 -0.87 9.58 -1.34
C PHE A 53 -0.01 9.91 -0.13
N LEU A 54 -0.64 10.03 1.02
CA LEU A 54 0.01 10.32 2.29
C LEU A 54 0.33 9.02 3.04
N PRO A 55 1.32 9.04 3.95
CA PRO A 55 1.67 7.87 4.77
C PRO A 55 0.47 7.26 5.50
N ASN A 56 -0.46 8.11 5.95
CA ASN A 56 -1.69 7.71 6.64
C ASN A 56 -2.55 6.74 5.82
N TYR A 57 -2.61 6.89 4.49
CA TYR A 57 -3.34 5.95 3.64
C TYR A 57 -2.80 4.54 3.77
N PHE A 58 -1.47 4.40 3.73
CA PHE A 58 -0.80 3.10 3.81
C PHE A 58 -0.89 2.50 5.20
N ASN A 59 -0.76 3.32 6.24
CA ASN A 59 -0.95 2.89 7.62
C ASN A 59 -2.36 2.33 7.83
N THR A 60 -3.39 3.07 7.42
CA THR A 60 -4.79 2.61 7.52
C THR A 60 -5.04 1.37 6.67
N PHE A 61 -4.53 1.34 5.44
CA PHE A 61 -4.69 0.18 4.56
C PHE A 61 -4.05 -1.08 5.18
N ARG A 62 -2.84 -0.95 5.72
CA ARG A 62 -2.15 -2.05 6.41
C ARG A 62 -2.91 -2.53 7.63
N GLU A 63 -3.36 -1.64 8.50
CA GLU A 63 -4.15 -2.04 9.68
C GLU A 63 -5.46 -2.71 9.29
N THR A 64 -6.12 -2.24 8.24
CA THR A 64 -7.35 -2.88 7.72
C THR A 64 -7.06 -4.31 7.23
N LEU A 65 -5.93 -4.53 6.57
CA LEU A 65 -5.52 -5.86 6.11
C LEU A 65 -5.13 -6.78 7.27
N ARG A 66 -4.48 -6.25 8.31
CA ARG A 66 -4.12 -7.04 9.51
C ARG A 66 -5.31 -7.62 10.24
N LEU A 67 -6.41 -6.87 10.29
CA LEU A 67 -7.65 -7.35 10.90
C LEU A 67 -8.37 -8.40 10.05
N ASN A 68 -7.91 -8.64 8.82
CA ASN A 68 -8.55 -9.56 7.88
C ASN A 68 -7.77 -10.88 7.75
N ALA A 69 -8.23 -11.91 8.47
CA ALA A 69 -7.67 -13.26 8.41
C ALA A 69 -7.60 -13.83 6.98
N ALA A 70 -8.50 -13.43 6.07
CA ALA A 70 -8.48 -13.92 4.70
C ALA A 70 -7.24 -13.45 3.93
N TYR A 71 -6.69 -12.27 4.26
CA TYR A 71 -5.48 -11.76 3.63
C TYR A 71 -4.26 -12.57 4.05
N SER A 72 -4.09 -12.82 5.36
CA SER A 72 -3.02 -13.70 5.88
C SER A 72 -3.09 -15.11 5.28
N ASN A 73 -4.29 -15.71 5.25
CA ASN A 73 -4.51 -17.04 4.65
C ASN A 73 -4.17 -17.08 3.16
N LEU A 74 -4.52 -16.04 2.40
CA LEU A 74 -4.20 -15.95 0.98
C LEU A 74 -2.68 -15.96 0.74
N ILE A 75 -1.93 -15.18 1.53
CA ILE A 75 -0.48 -15.11 1.43
C ILE A 75 0.16 -16.45 1.83
N ALA A 76 -0.29 -17.05 2.92
CA ALA A 76 0.20 -18.36 3.37
C ALA A 76 -0.04 -19.45 2.30
N ASN A 77 -1.24 -19.49 1.72
CA ASN A 77 -1.57 -20.44 0.64
C ASN A 77 -0.69 -20.23 -0.59
N ARG A 78 -0.36 -18.98 -0.93
CA ARG A 78 0.59 -18.69 -2.01
C ARG A 78 1.99 -19.21 -1.68
N GLY A 79 2.44 -19.03 -0.43
CA GLY A 79 3.69 -19.61 0.07
C GLY A 79 3.72 -21.13 -0.09
N ALA A 80 2.64 -21.82 0.29
CA ALA A 80 2.52 -23.27 0.14
C ALA A 80 2.59 -23.72 -1.34
N VAL A 81 1.95 -23.01 -2.27
CA VAL A 81 2.07 -23.31 -3.71
C VAL A 81 3.51 -23.12 -4.19
N ILE A 82 4.20 -22.07 -3.76
CA ILE A 82 5.59 -21.78 -4.14
C ILE A 82 6.56 -22.81 -3.55
N GLU A 83 6.30 -23.27 -2.33
CA GLU A 83 7.04 -24.35 -1.70
C GLU A 83 6.90 -25.66 -2.49
N LEU A 84 5.69 -25.99 -2.95
CA LEU A 84 5.44 -27.15 -3.81
C LEU A 84 6.16 -27.05 -5.16
N LEU A 85 6.48 -25.84 -5.62
CA LEU A 85 7.30 -25.60 -6.82
C LEU A 85 8.82 -25.69 -6.54
N GLY A 86 9.24 -26.03 -5.31
CA GLY A 86 10.64 -26.17 -4.89
C GLY A 86 11.35 -24.85 -4.60
N ARG A 87 10.62 -23.72 -4.55
CA ARG A 87 11.18 -22.38 -4.31
C ARG A 87 11.10 -22.02 -2.83
N HIS A 88 11.81 -22.78 -2.01
CA HIS A 88 11.70 -22.72 -0.55
C HIS A 88 12.00 -21.34 0.06
N GLU A 89 13.00 -20.62 -0.45
CA GLU A 89 13.34 -19.29 0.10
C GLU A 89 12.23 -18.25 -0.13
N GLU A 90 11.62 -18.23 -1.32
CA GLU A 90 10.49 -17.34 -1.61
C GLU A 90 9.23 -17.76 -0.85
N ALA A 91 9.00 -19.07 -0.66
CA ALA A 91 7.92 -19.56 0.18
C ALA A 91 8.06 -19.07 1.63
N CYS A 92 9.26 -19.15 2.22
CA CYS A 92 9.55 -18.61 3.55
C CYS A 92 9.26 -17.11 3.65
N GLN A 93 9.57 -16.32 2.61
CA GLN A 93 9.24 -14.90 2.58
C GLN A 93 7.71 -14.69 2.66
N HIS A 94 6.93 -15.46 1.92
CA HIS A 94 5.47 -15.39 1.98
C HIS A 94 4.91 -15.87 3.33
N PHE A 95 5.44 -16.92 3.93
CA PHE A 95 5.01 -17.35 5.26
C PHE A 95 5.31 -16.31 6.34
N ASN A 96 6.48 -15.67 6.28
CA ASN A 96 6.83 -14.57 7.18
C ASN A 96 5.88 -13.39 7.00
N GLU A 97 5.60 -13.00 5.76
CA GLU A 97 4.62 -11.94 5.46
C GLU A 97 3.23 -12.32 6.02
N ALA A 98 2.76 -13.55 5.80
CA ALA A 98 1.47 -13.99 6.33
C ALA A 98 1.36 -13.88 7.85
N ASN A 99 2.45 -14.17 8.59
CA ASN A 99 2.51 -14.01 10.04
C ASN A 99 2.40 -12.55 10.49
N GLU A 100 2.87 -11.59 9.71
CA GLU A 100 2.74 -10.15 10.03
C GLU A 100 1.29 -9.63 9.94
N PHE A 101 0.41 -10.39 9.28
CA PHE A 101 -1.01 -10.08 9.08
C PHE A 101 -1.95 -11.05 9.81
N GLN A 102 -1.46 -11.86 10.76
CA GLN A 102 -2.34 -12.62 11.64
C GLN A 102 -3.07 -11.65 12.59
N PRO A 103 -4.43 -11.70 12.67
CA PRO A 103 -5.21 -10.85 13.56
C PRO A 103 -4.91 -11.06 15.05
#